data_AF-A0AAT9LFI6-F1
#
_entry.id   AF-A0AAT9LFI6-F1
#
_cell.length_a   1.000
_cell.length_b   1.000
_cell.length_c   1.000
_cell.angle_alpha   90.00
_cell.angle_beta   90.00
_cell.angle_gamma   90.00
#
_symmetry.space_group_name_H-M   'P 1'
#
loop_
_entity.id
_entity.type
_entity.pdbx_description
1 polymer ?
#
loop_
_entity_poly.entity_id
_entity_poly.type
_entity_poly.pdbx_seq_one_letter_code
_entity_poly.pdbx_strand_id
1 'polypeptide(L)'
;MADRASAGDEAESTEAFSELQSNLEYARDLVTGGQFLESLKVGVFDVAELYRAAWVQAVSALDHWVHREVYDRALAFALNVDLPRPRRFRTLEIPMELFEAVHHHEKPLREAFTDHLRAQFGYLSFQAPEKIKDALRYVSDVPLWPAVAKRMSEETGRPTKHEDVQALLKDIVGRRNRIAHEADSDPSQVRAKQVITAQAASEAIESIHDIATAIRHVLGPPPAAAVSAPVPVERHPEPKTELYRQFWTRFQPFVQRHGWSNSAPPPQHWWDLPGGVTGTSWVVSFTQFGCRSELYFNHPDAATNLARWEVLAVRSADIIERFGDDLIFDELPGRKACRIETRLIGPTVTDQDRWPDLLRWMEDTQLRLRAAVDAVDGVPKVTA
;
A
#
# COMPACT_ATOMS: atom_id res chain seq x y z
N MET A 1 -32.35 -14.07 -10.65
CA MET A 1 -32.55 -12.66 -10.25
C MET A 1 -31.51 -12.17 -9.22
N ALA A 2 -30.73 -13.08 -8.61
CA ALA A 2 -29.60 -12.74 -7.71
C ALA A 2 -28.31 -12.32 -8.44
N ASP A 3 -28.16 -12.66 -9.73
CA ASP A 3 -26.91 -12.52 -10.48
C ASP A 3 -26.66 -11.12 -11.10
N ARG A 4 -27.64 -10.21 -10.99
CA ARG A 4 -27.52 -8.82 -11.47
C ARG A 4 -27.21 -7.81 -10.37
N ALA A 5 -27.28 -8.21 -9.11
CA ALA A 5 -27.00 -7.33 -7.98
C ALA A 5 -25.49 -7.24 -7.67
N SER A 6 -24.71 -8.33 -7.85
CA SER A 6 -23.26 -8.29 -7.58
C SER A 6 -22.46 -7.58 -8.68
N ALA A 7 -22.88 -7.68 -9.94
CA ALA A 7 -22.20 -7.02 -11.06
C ALA A 7 -22.33 -5.48 -11.06
N GLY A 8 -23.34 -4.93 -10.36
CA GLY A 8 -23.51 -3.48 -10.19
C GLY A 8 -22.64 -2.89 -9.07
N ASP A 9 -22.29 -3.69 -8.07
CA ASP A 9 -21.52 -3.24 -6.89
C ASP A 9 -20.00 -3.25 -7.16
N GLU A 10 -19.53 -4.18 -8.01
CA GLU A 10 -18.12 -4.23 -8.46
C GLU A 10 -17.73 -3.05 -9.37
N ALA A 11 -18.68 -2.51 -10.14
CA ALA A 11 -18.44 -1.37 -11.04
C ALA A 11 -18.35 0.00 -10.32
N GLU A 12 -18.71 0.05 -9.03
CA GLU A 12 -18.73 1.27 -8.21
C GLU A 12 -17.71 1.25 -7.05
N SER A 13 -16.84 0.24 -6.98
CA SER A 13 -15.79 0.18 -5.95
C SER A 13 -14.61 1.09 -6.33
N THR A 14 -14.26 2.03 -5.45
CA THR A 14 -13.04 2.84 -5.60
C THR A 14 -11.81 1.96 -5.39
N GLU A 15 -10.68 2.28 -6.03
CA GLU A 15 -9.40 1.59 -5.81
C GLU A 15 -9.05 1.58 -4.31
N ALA A 16 -9.23 2.72 -3.64
CA ALA A 16 -9.06 2.87 -2.21
C ALA A 16 -9.91 1.87 -1.38
N PHE A 17 -11.16 1.62 -1.80
CA PHE A 17 -12.02 0.67 -1.11
C PHE A 17 -11.62 -0.79 -1.39
N SER A 18 -11.11 -1.08 -2.59
CA SER A 18 -10.52 -2.39 -2.88
C SER A 18 -9.26 -2.65 -2.06
N GLU A 19 -8.41 -1.63 -1.84
CA GLU A 19 -7.28 -1.72 -0.91
C GLU A 19 -7.73 -1.97 0.54
N LEU A 20 -8.81 -1.32 1.00
CA LEU A 20 -9.43 -1.62 2.30
C LEU A 20 -9.81 -3.10 2.40
N GLN A 21 -10.54 -3.63 1.42
CA GLN A 21 -10.99 -5.01 1.40
C GLN A 21 -9.82 -5.99 1.46
N SER A 22 -8.76 -5.75 0.68
CA SER A 22 -7.56 -6.60 0.72
C SER A 22 -6.86 -6.56 2.08
N ASN A 23 -6.79 -5.40 2.73
CA ASN A 23 -6.18 -5.27 4.06
C ASN A 23 -7.02 -5.91 5.17
N LEU A 24 -8.36 -5.86 5.04
CA LEU A 24 -9.26 -6.58 5.94
C LEU A 24 -9.18 -8.10 5.73
N GLU A 25 -8.99 -8.55 4.49
CA GLU A 25 -8.77 -9.97 4.20
C GLU A 25 -7.47 -10.47 4.86
N TYR A 26 -6.39 -9.69 4.77
CA TYR A 26 -5.16 -10.01 5.50
C TYR A 26 -5.39 -10.08 7.03
N ALA A 27 -6.23 -9.23 7.59
CA ALA A 27 -6.61 -9.33 9.01
C ALA A 27 -7.40 -10.62 9.31
N ARG A 28 -8.29 -11.07 8.40
CA ARG A 28 -8.99 -12.36 8.52
C ARG A 28 -8.03 -13.55 8.44
N ASP A 29 -7.03 -13.48 7.56
CA ASP A 29 -5.99 -14.50 7.45
C ASP A 29 -5.19 -14.63 8.75
N LEU A 30 -4.89 -13.52 9.43
CA LEU A 30 -4.24 -13.54 10.74
C LEU A 30 -5.10 -14.26 11.80
N VAL A 31 -6.41 -14.03 11.82
CA VAL A 31 -7.33 -14.75 12.72
C VAL A 31 -7.36 -16.24 12.39
N THR A 32 -7.47 -16.59 11.11
CA THR A 32 -7.50 -17.98 10.63
C THR A 32 -6.21 -18.71 10.97
N GLY A 33 -5.05 -18.08 10.75
CA GLY A 33 -3.75 -18.59 11.15
C GLY A 33 -3.65 -18.80 12.66
N GLY A 34 -4.18 -17.87 13.46
CA GLY A 34 -4.30 -18.01 14.90
C GLY A 34 -5.09 -19.26 15.32
N GLN A 35 -6.28 -19.44 14.76
CA GLN A 35 -7.13 -20.61 15.04
C GLN A 35 -6.44 -21.93 14.70
N PHE A 36 -5.72 -21.99 13.58
CA PHE A 36 -4.93 -23.18 13.24
C PHE A 36 -3.83 -23.46 14.26
N LEU A 37 -3.09 -22.44 14.70
CA LEU A 37 -2.01 -22.60 15.68
C LEU A 37 -2.53 -22.99 17.08
N GLU A 38 -3.69 -22.46 17.47
CA GLU A 38 -4.43 -22.91 18.65
C GLU A 38 -4.78 -24.40 18.58
N SER A 39 -5.29 -24.86 17.44
CA SER A 39 -5.64 -26.27 17.22
C SER A 39 -4.42 -27.21 17.34
N LEU A 40 -3.25 -26.72 16.93
CA LEU A 40 -1.98 -27.43 17.03
C LEU A 40 -1.35 -27.35 18.43
N LYS A 41 -1.97 -26.61 19.37
CA LYS A 41 -1.50 -26.42 20.75
C LYS A 41 -0.05 -25.94 20.83
N VAL A 42 0.33 -25.02 19.94
CA VAL A 42 1.69 -24.46 19.92
C VAL A 42 1.92 -23.68 21.22
N GLY A 43 2.86 -24.14 22.06
CA GLY A 43 3.17 -23.52 23.35
C GLY A 43 4.32 -22.51 23.33
N VAL A 44 4.97 -22.32 22.18
CA VAL A 44 6.16 -21.44 22.04
C VAL A 44 5.77 -19.97 21.95
N PHE A 45 4.55 -19.65 21.52
CA PHE A 45 4.08 -18.28 21.37
C PHE A 45 2.61 -18.13 21.82
N ASP A 46 2.24 -16.93 22.28
CA ASP A 46 0.85 -16.62 22.63
C ASP A 46 0.05 -16.35 21.34
N VAL A 47 -0.85 -17.27 21.00
CA VAL A 47 -1.73 -17.18 19.82
C VAL A 47 -2.59 -15.92 19.85
N ALA A 48 -2.93 -15.40 21.02
CA ALA A 48 -3.71 -14.19 21.16
C ALA A 48 -3.03 -12.95 20.54
N GLU A 49 -1.70 -12.96 20.35
CA GLU A 49 -0.98 -11.91 19.63
C GLU A 49 -1.37 -11.81 18.15
N LEU A 50 -1.76 -12.91 17.50
CA LEU A 50 -2.25 -12.87 16.12
C LEU A 50 -3.61 -12.18 16.04
N TYR A 51 -4.48 -12.38 17.04
CA TYR A 51 -5.76 -11.67 17.11
C TYR A 51 -5.59 -10.18 17.42
N ARG A 52 -4.60 -9.82 18.26
CA ARG A 52 -4.23 -8.42 18.50
C ARG A 52 -3.71 -7.76 17.22
N ALA A 53 -2.84 -8.45 16.48
CA ALA A 53 -2.32 -7.98 15.21
C ALA A 53 -3.44 -7.79 14.18
N ALA A 54 -4.35 -8.76 14.05
CA ALA A 54 -5.53 -8.67 13.19
C ALA A 54 -6.40 -7.44 13.52
N TRP A 55 -6.66 -7.20 14.80
CA TRP A 55 -7.44 -6.04 15.25
C TRP A 55 -6.77 -4.71 14.88
N VAL A 56 -5.46 -4.59 15.13
CA VAL A 56 -4.67 -3.39 14.79
C VAL A 56 -4.65 -3.18 13.27
N GLN A 57 -4.48 -4.25 12.51
CA GLN A 57 -4.45 -4.21 11.04
C GLN A 57 -5.79 -3.70 10.48
N ALA A 58 -6.91 -4.21 10.97
CA ALA A 58 -8.23 -3.82 10.50
C ALA A 58 -8.53 -2.34 10.73
N VAL A 59 -8.17 -1.82 11.90
CA VAL A 59 -8.33 -0.39 12.22
C VAL A 59 -7.38 0.49 11.38
N SER A 60 -6.17 0.00 11.09
CA SER A 60 -5.22 0.71 10.22
C SER A 60 -5.69 0.74 8.77
N ALA A 61 -6.35 -0.33 8.31
CA ALA A 61 -6.97 -0.39 6.99
C ALA A 61 -8.08 0.66 6.84
N LEU A 62 -8.94 0.81 7.86
CA LEU A 62 -9.98 1.85 7.90
C LEU A 62 -9.37 3.26 7.83
N ASP A 63 -8.34 3.53 8.63
CA ASP A 63 -7.62 4.81 8.66
C ASP A 63 -7.15 5.20 7.26
N HIS A 64 -6.35 4.31 6.65
CA HIS A 64 -5.75 4.50 5.35
C HIS A 64 -6.80 4.75 4.26
N TRP A 65 -7.88 3.96 4.26
CA TRP A 65 -8.97 4.13 3.31
C TRP A 65 -9.65 5.50 3.42
N VAL A 66 -9.92 5.97 4.64
CA VAL A 66 -10.55 7.29 4.83
C VAL A 66 -9.65 8.41 4.33
N HIS A 67 -8.32 8.34 4.53
CA HIS A 67 -7.39 9.30 3.92
C HIS A 67 -7.51 9.31 2.40
N ARG A 68 -7.47 8.12 1.77
CA ARG A 68 -7.56 7.98 0.32
C ARG A 68 -8.87 8.53 -0.23
N GLU A 69 -10.02 8.20 0.38
CA GLU A 69 -11.32 8.75 -0.02
C GLU A 69 -11.37 10.29 0.08
N VAL A 70 -10.79 10.86 1.13
CA VAL A 70 -10.71 12.32 1.27
C VAL A 70 -9.83 12.92 0.18
N TYR A 71 -8.65 12.34 -0.07
CA TYR A 71 -7.70 12.85 -1.05
C TYR A 71 -8.25 12.77 -2.47
N ASP A 72 -8.72 11.60 -2.88
CA ASP A 72 -9.14 11.34 -4.24
C ASP A 72 -10.39 12.16 -4.61
N ARG A 73 -11.36 12.29 -3.69
CA ARG A 73 -12.56 13.12 -3.92
C ARG A 73 -12.25 14.61 -3.86
N ALA A 74 -11.43 15.07 -2.91
CA ALA A 74 -11.04 16.48 -2.84
C ALA A 74 -10.29 16.89 -4.12
N LEU A 75 -9.38 16.05 -4.60
CA LEU A 75 -8.69 16.24 -5.86
C LEU A 75 -9.67 16.28 -7.04
N ALA A 76 -10.65 15.38 -7.08
CA ALA A 76 -11.69 15.42 -8.12
C ALA A 76 -12.47 16.75 -8.11
N PHE A 77 -12.82 17.30 -6.95
CA PHE A 77 -13.43 18.63 -6.85
C PHE A 77 -12.50 19.78 -7.27
N ALA A 78 -11.20 19.67 -6.99
CA ALA A 78 -10.22 20.66 -7.41
C ALA A 78 -10.04 20.68 -8.94
N LEU A 79 -10.05 19.50 -9.57
CA LEU A 79 -9.90 19.34 -11.02
C LEU A 79 -11.18 19.67 -11.80
N ASN A 80 -12.37 19.51 -11.20
CA ASN A 80 -13.65 19.82 -11.83
C ASN A 80 -14.30 21.04 -11.18
N VAL A 81 -14.09 22.22 -11.77
CA VAL A 81 -14.59 23.49 -11.23
C VAL A 81 -16.11 23.63 -11.26
N ASP A 82 -16.79 22.92 -12.16
CA ASP A 82 -18.24 23.00 -12.35
C ASP A 82 -19.04 22.07 -11.41
N LEU A 83 -18.38 21.14 -10.73
CA LEU A 83 -19.08 20.24 -9.81
C LEU A 83 -19.54 20.98 -8.55
N PRO A 84 -20.75 20.70 -8.02
CA PRO A 84 -21.17 21.19 -6.72
C PRO A 84 -20.19 20.75 -5.63
N ARG A 85 -19.42 21.71 -5.10
CA ARG A 85 -18.43 21.47 -4.05
C ARG A 85 -19.07 21.46 -2.67
N PRO A 86 -18.72 20.50 -1.79
CA PRO A 86 -19.12 20.51 -0.39
C PRO A 86 -18.76 21.83 0.31
N ARG A 87 -19.51 22.21 1.34
CA ARG A 87 -19.29 23.50 2.02
C ARG A 87 -17.90 23.58 2.65
N ARG A 88 -17.44 22.50 3.31
CA ARG A 88 -16.13 22.47 3.98
C ARG A 88 -14.97 22.44 2.98
N PHE A 89 -15.16 21.90 1.77
CA PHE A 89 -14.15 21.95 0.70
C PHE A 89 -13.66 23.38 0.45
N ARG A 90 -14.57 24.36 0.44
CA ARG A 90 -14.26 25.77 0.16
C ARG A 90 -13.43 26.46 1.25
N THR A 91 -13.23 25.80 2.37
CA THR A 91 -12.40 26.28 3.49
C THR A 91 -10.97 25.74 3.44
N LEU A 92 -10.64 24.91 2.44
CA LEU A 92 -9.27 24.47 2.22
C LEU A 92 -8.40 25.66 1.82
N GLU A 93 -7.36 25.91 2.61
CA GLU A 93 -6.37 26.94 2.35
C GLU A 93 -5.31 26.40 1.40
N ILE A 94 -4.94 27.22 0.40
CA ILE A 94 -3.91 26.90 -0.60
C ILE A 94 -2.71 27.82 -0.35
N PRO A 95 -1.53 27.29 0.00
CA PRO A 95 -0.32 28.09 0.14
C PRO A 95 0.05 28.80 -1.16
N MET A 96 0.63 30.00 -1.06
CA MET A 96 1.08 30.75 -2.24
C MET A 96 2.12 29.95 -3.04
N GLU A 97 3.02 29.25 -2.36
CA GLU A 97 4.02 28.38 -3.00
C GLU A 97 3.38 27.29 -3.88
N LEU A 98 2.30 26.65 -3.41
CA LEU A 98 1.55 25.67 -4.20
C LEU A 98 0.94 26.33 -5.43
N PHE A 99 0.30 27.49 -5.24
CA PHE A 99 -0.29 28.25 -6.33
C PHE A 99 0.76 28.65 -7.38
N GLU A 100 1.91 29.17 -6.95
CA GLU A 100 3.03 29.57 -7.82
C GLU A 100 3.58 28.38 -8.61
N ALA A 101 3.85 27.24 -7.94
CA ALA A 101 4.36 26.03 -8.60
C ALA A 101 3.40 25.52 -9.70
N VAL A 102 2.08 25.57 -9.44
CA VAL A 102 1.07 25.19 -10.44
C VAL A 102 0.93 26.24 -11.54
N HIS A 103 0.95 27.53 -11.19
CA HIS A 103 0.79 28.65 -12.11
C HIS A 103 1.97 28.77 -13.09
N HIS A 104 3.19 28.51 -12.61
CA HIS A 104 4.42 28.50 -13.41
C HIS A 104 4.68 27.15 -14.10
N HIS A 105 3.75 26.20 -13.98
CA HIS A 105 3.85 24.86 -14.59
C HIS A 105 5.07 24.03 -14.15
N GLU A 106 5.61 24.31 -12.97
CA GLU A 106 6.68 23.53 -12.37
C GLU A 106 6.17 22.17 -11.88
N LYS A 107 4.91 22.14 -11.43
CA LYS A 107 4.24 20.94 -10.92
C LYS A 107 2.76 20.91 -11.31
N PRO A 108 2.22 19.78 -11.78
CA PRO A 108 0.80 19.71 -12.12
C PRO A 108 -0.08 19.83 -10.87
N LEU A 109 -1.25 20.47 -10.99
CA LEU A 109 -2.21 20.65 -9.89
C LEU A 109 -2.52 19.33 -9.16
N ARG A 110 -2.65 18.23 -9.91
CA ARG A 110 -2.87 16.89 -9.35
C ARG A 110 -1.82 16.53 -8.30
N GLU A 111 -0.55 16.68 -8.64
CA GLU A 111 0.55 16.29 -7.78
C GLU A 111 0.71 17.30 -6.63
N ALA A 112 0.74 18.60 -6.95
CA ALA A 112 0.90 19.67 -5.97
C ALA A 112 -0.22 19.67 -4.90
N PHE A 113 -1.47 19.49 -5.33
CA PHE A 113 -2.60 19.47 -4.40
C PHE A 113 -2.67 18.17 -3.59
N THR A 114 -2.34 17.02 -4.18
CA THR A 114 -2.29 15.75 -3.43
C THR A 114 -1.23 15.80 -2.34
N ASP A 115 -0.04 16.33 -2.65
CA ASP A 115 1.03 16.47 -1.66
C ASP A 115 0.66 17.44 -0.55
N HIS A 116 -0.05 18.53 -0.87
CA HIS A 116 -0.59 19.45 0.12
C HIS A 116 -1.63 18.80 1.04
N LEU A 117 -2.56 18.02 0.48
CA LEU A 117 -3.53 17.26 1.28
C LEU A 117 -2.84 16.24 2.19
N ARG A 118 -1.78 15.57 1.71
CA ARG A 118 -0.96 14.65 2.52
C ARG A 118 -0.23 15.40 3.64
N ALA A 119 0.36 16.56 3.36
CA ALA A 119 1.02 17.37 4.39
C ALA A 119 0.02 17.88 5.45
N GLN A 120 -1.18 18.29 5.01
CA GLN A 120 -2.21 18.85 5.89
C GLN A 120 -2.92 17.79 6.75
N PHE A 121 -3.14 16.58 6.23
CA PHE A 121 -3.97 15.57 6.89
C PHE A 121 -3.22 14.29 7.28
N GLY A 122 -2.03 14.04 6.73
CA GLY A 122 -1.32 12.76 6.89
C GLY A 122 -0.85 12.46 8.31
N TYR A 123 -0.68 13.48 9.15
CA TYR A 123 -0.36 13.29 10.58
C TYR A 123 -1.60 13.04 11.46
N LEU A 124 -2.81 13.15 10.90
CA LEU A 124 -4.06 12.90 11.60
C LEU A 124 -4.50 11.46 11.40
N SER A 125 -4.95 10.80 12.46
CA SER A 125 -5.64 9.51 12.36
C SER A 125 -7.15 9.71 12.11
N PHE A 126 -7.69 9.05 11.10
CA PHE A 126 -9.10 9.00 10.73
C PHE A 126 -9.74 7.66 11.10
N GLN A 127 -9.71 7.35 12.39
CA GLN A 127 -10.28 6.10 12.93
C GLN A 127 -11.47 6.36 13.84
N ALA A 128 -11.39 7.42 14.67
CA ALA A 128 -12.47 7.78 15.57
C ALA A 128 -13.67 8.35 14.79
N PRO A 129 -14.92 8.07 15.22
CA PRO A 129 -16.10 8.49 14.47
C PRO A 129 -16.16 10.01 14.19
N GLU A 130 -15.75 10.83 15.15
CA GLU A 130 -15.73 12.28 15.00
C GLU A 130 -14.67 12.73 13.99
N LYS A 131 -13.49 12.08 13.96
CA LYS A 131 -12.41 12.39 13.02
C LYS A 131 -12.77 12.00 11.59
N ILE A 132 -13.37 10.82 11.40
CA ILE A 132 -13.89 10.37 10.10
C ILE A 132 -14.94 11.35 9.59
N LYS A 133 -15.93 11.69 10.42
CA LYS A 133 -16.96 12.69 10.07
C LYS A 133 -16.32 14.02 9.67
N ASP A 134 -15.37 14.51 10.45
CA ASP A 134 -14.75 15.80 10.19
C ASP A 134 -13.95 15.82 8.88
N ALA A 135 -13.22 14.74 8.60
CA ALA A 135 -12.46 14.58 7.37
C ALA A 135 -13.37 14.48 6.15
N LEU A 136 -14.40 13.61 6.20
CA LEU A 136 -15.31 13.39 5.08
C LEU A 136 -16.19 14.60 4.76
N ARG A 137 -16.36 15.55 5.68
CA ARG A 137 -17.04 16.83 5.39
C ARG A 137 -16.37 17.67 4.30
N TYR A 138 -15.07 17.47 4.05
CA TYR A 138 -14.39 18.12 2.92
C TYR A 138 -14.84 17.57 1.57
N VAL A 139 -15.46 16.39 1.53
CA VAL A 139 -15.80 15.68 0.30
C VAL A 139 -17.28 15.29 0.19
N SER A 140 -18.08 15.51 1.24
CA SER A 140 -19.54 15.36 1.21
C SER A 140 -20.22 16.23 2.27
N ASP A 141 -21.41 16.76 1.94
CA ASP A 141 -22.26 17.49 2.90
C ASP A 141 -23.30 16.57 3.60
N VAL A 142 -23.25 15.26 3.33
CA VAL A 142 -24.19 14.30 3.91
C VAL A 142 -24.05 14.25 5.44
N PRO A 143 -25.15 14.18 6.22
CA PRO A 143 -25.08 13.92 7.65
C PRO A 143 -24.63 12.47 7.88
N LEU A 144 -23.30 12.27 7.96
CA LEU A 144 -22.64 10.97 7.84
C LEU A 144 -23.28 9.88 8.73
N TRP A 145 -23.20 10.01 10.05
CA TRP A 145 -23.61 8.93 10.96
C TRP A 145 -25.11 8.61 10.91
N PRO A 146 -26.03 9.59 10.87
CA PRO A 146 -27.44 9.31 10.62
C PRO A 146 -27.70 8.55 9.31
N ALA A 147 -27.00 8.92 8.23
CA ALA A 147 -27.17 8.26 6.93
C ALA A 147 -26.56 6.84 6.91
N VAL A 148 -25.41 6.63 7.55
CA VAL A 148 -24.78 5.32 7.73
C VAL A 148 -25.69 4.39 8.52
N ALA A 149 -26.22 4.84 9.66
CA ALA A 149 -27.11 4.03 10.49
C ALA A 149 -28.40 3.66 9.75
N LYS A 150 -28.95 4.59 8.96
CA LYS A 150 -30.08 4.32 8.08
C LYS A 150 -29.75 3.22 7.07
N ARG A 151 -28.61 3.32 6.38
CA ARG A 151 -28.16 2.33 5.39
C ARG A 151 -27.97 0.94 6.01
N MET A 152 -27.31 0.86 7.17
CA MET A 152 -27.14 -0.40 7.91
C MET A 152 -28.47 -0.99 8.39
N SER A 153 -29.45 -0.13 8.75
CA SER A 153 -30.78 -0.58 9.13
C SER A 153 -31.54 -1.19 7.95
N GLU A 154 -31.42 -0.62 6.77
CA GLU A 154 -32.03 -1.12 5.53
C GLU A 154 -31.42 -2.46 5.11
N GLU A 155 -30.11 -2.62 5.28
CA GLU A 155 -29.39 -3.84 4.91
C GLU A 155 -29.67 -5.00 5.87
N THR A 156 -29.71 -4.74 7.17
CA THR A 156 -29.96 -5.78 8.18
C THR A 156 -31.45 -6.03 8.45
N GLY A 157 -32.33 -5.13 8.00
CA GLY A 157 -33.74 -5.10 8.34
C GLY A 157 -34.02 -4.78 9.81
N ARG A 158 -33.01 -4.34 10.58
CA ARG A 158 -33.10 -4.04 12.02
C ARG A 158 -32.81 -2.57 12.29
N PRO A 159 -33.62 -1.87 13.11
CA PRO A 159 -33.34 -0.48 13.46
C PRO A 159 -31.98 -0.33 14.15
N THR A 160 -31.10 0.47 13.56
CA THR A 160 -29.77 0.81 14.07
C THR A 160 -29.72 2.31 14.34
N LYS A 161 -29.33 2.73 15.55
CA LYS A 161 -29.13 4.16 15.85
C LYS A 161 -27.70 4.56 15.53
N HIS A 162 -27.50 5.82 15.14
CA HIS A 162 -26.17 6.29 14.79
C HIS A 162 -25.24 6.37 16.00
N GLU A 163 -25.78 6.63 17.19
CA GLU A 163 -25.00 6.59 18.44
C GLU A 163 -24.42 5.20 18.71
N ASP A 164 -25.16 4.14 18.38
CA ASP A 164 -24.72 2.76 18.58
C ASP A 164 -23.55 2.42 17.63
N VAL A 165 -23.64 2.85 16.35
CA VAL A 165 -22.55 2.71 15.37
C VAL A 165 -21.30 3.46 15.83
N GLN A 166 -21.47 4.70 16.30
CA GLN A 166 -20.35 5.50 16.79
C GLN A 166 -19.73 4.90 18.06
N ALA A 167 -20.54 4.38 18.98
CA ALA A 167 -20.07 3.72 20.19
C ALA A 167 -19.27 2.46 19.86
N LEU A 168 -19.78 1.60 18.98
CA LEU A 168 -19.10 0.40 18.51
C LEU A 168 -17.72 0.73 17.90
N LEU A 169 -17.66 1.66 16.96
CA LEU A 169 -16.39 2.05 16.35
C LEU A 169 -15.43 2.68 17.36
N LYS A 170 -15.95 3.45 18.33
CA LYS A 170 -15.13 4.02 19.40
C LYS A 170 -14.52 2.93 20.29
N ASP A 171 -15.28 1.88 20.60
CA ASP A 171 -14.79 0.75 21.39
C ASP A 171 -13.71 -0.04 20.64
N ILE A 172 -13.91 -0.25 19.34
CA ILE A 172 -12.93 -0.90 18.45
C ILE A 172 -11.60 -0.12 18.40
N VAL A 173 -11.68 1.20 18.18
CA VAL A 173 -10.49 2.07 18.14
C VAL A 173 -9.85 2.20 19.52
N GLY A 174 -10.65 2.26 20.58
CA GLY A 174 -10.15 2.28 21.96
C GLY A 174 -9.37 1.01 22.30
N ARG A 175 -9.85 -0.15 21.82
CA ARG A 175 -9.14 -1.43 21.95
C ARG A 175 -7.81 -1.42 21.17
N ARG A 176 -7.80 -0.91 19.94
CA ARG A 176 -6.57 -0.73 19.14
C ARG A 176 -5.54 0.11 19.87
N ASN A 177 -5.95 1.23 20.46
CA ASN A 177 -5.05 2.12 21.21
C ASN A 177 -4.43 1.41 22.42
N ARG A 178 -5.22 0.63 23.17
CA ARG A 178 -4.69 -0.16 24.27
C ARG A 178 -3.67 -1.19 23.81
N ILE A 179 -3.95 -1.90 22.71
CA ILE A 179 -3.02 -2.88 22.13
C ILE A 179 -1.72 -2.21 21.69
N ALA A 180 -1.80 -1.14 20.91
CA ALA A 180 -0.64 -0.51 20.26
C ALA A 180 0.18 0.39 21.20
N HIS A 181 -0.44 1.04 22.18
CA HIS A 181 0.21 2.07 23.00
C HIS A 181 0.26 1.74 24.50
N GLU A 182 -0.59 0.84 25.01
CA GLU A 182 -0.67 0.48 26.44
C GLU A 182 -0.32 -1.00 26.72
N ALA A 183 0.31 -1.66 25.74
CA ALA A 183 0.69 -3.07 25.77
C ALA A 183 -0.47 -4.05 26.05
N ASP A 184 -1.71 -3.61 25.80
CA ASP A 184 -2.95 -4.29 26.11
C ASP A 184 -3.11 -4.72 27.58
N SER A 185 -2.51 -3.97 28.50
CA SER A 185 -2.44 -4.34 29.92
C SER A 185 -3.84 -4.48 30.57
N ASP A 186 -4.02 -5.51 31.39
CA ASP A 186 -5.20 -5.71 32.22
C ASP A 186 -5.06 -4.93 33.55
N PRO A 187 -5.90 -3.92 33.84
CA PRO A 187 -5.82 -3.16 35.09
C PRO A 187 -6.12 -3.98 36.34
N SER A 188 -6.81 -5.11 36.19
CA SER A 188 -7.24 -5.98 37.30
C SER A 188 -6.20 -7.05 37.66
N GLN A 189 -5.21 -7.29 36.80
CA GLN A 189 -4.22 -8.36 36.96
C GLN A 189 -2.80 -7.89 36.65
N VAL A 190 -1.88 -8.11 37.59
CA VAL A 190 -0.48 -7.72 37.43
C VAL A 190 0.18 -8.50 36.29
N ARG A 191 0.70 -7.77 35.28
CA ARG A 191 1.41 -8.32 34.09
C ARG A 191 0.57 -9.23 33.18
N ALA A 192 -0.76 -9.17 33.28
CA ALA A 192 -1.62 -9.83 32.31
C ALA A 192 -2.03 -8.86 31.19
N LYS A 193 -2.27 -9.40 30.00
CA LYS A 193 -2.94 -8.68 28.92
C LYS A 193 -4.43 -8.98 28.98
N GLN A 194 -5.25 -8.06 28.50
CA GLN A 194 -6.68 -8.28 28.36
C GLN A 194 -6.96 -9.42 27.37
N VAL A 195 -7.91 -10.29 27.72
CA VAL A 195 -8.27 -11.44 26.90
C VAL A 195 -8.80 -10.97 25.53
N ILE A 196 -8.36 -11.64 24.48
CA ILE A 196 -8.88 -11.48 23.12
C ILE A 196 -9.07 -12.85 22.50
N THR A 197 -10.17 -13.03 21.79
CA THR A 197 -10.53 -14.29 21.13
C THR A 197 -10.57 -14.10 19.63
N ALA A 198 -10.43 -15.19 18.87
CA ALA A 198 -10.66 -15.19 17.43
C ALA A 198 -12.01 -14.57 17.07
N GLN A 199 -13.07 -14.95 17.79
CA GLN A 199 -14.41 -14.44 17.59
C GLN A 199 -14.49 -12.92 17.75
N ALA A 200 -13.91 -12.37 18.82
CA ALA A 200 -13.93 -10.93 19.06
C ALA A 200 -13.17 -10.16 17.96
N ALA A 201 -12.02 -10.69 17.51
CA ALA A 201 -11.26 -10.10 16.41
C ALA A 201 -12.03 -10.14 15.08
N SER A 202 -12.65 -11.27 14.75
CA SER A 202 -13.52 -11.39 13.57
C SER A 202 -14.70 -10.42 13.62
N GLU A 203 -15.38 -10.30 14.75
CA GLU A 203 -16.50 -9.36 14.93
C GLU A 203 -16.07 -7.91 14.71
N ALA A 204 -14.87 -7.53 15.18
CA ALA A 204 -14.33 -6.18 14.94
C ALA A 204 -13.99 -5.95 13.46
N ILE A 205 -13.41 -6.93 12.77
CA ILE A 205 -13.11 -6.86 11.33
C ILE A 205 -14.39 -6.68 10.52
N GLU A 206 -15.40 -7.51 10.76
CA GLU A 206 -16.68 -7.41 10.03
C GLU A 206 -17.42 -6.10 10.37
N SER A 207 -17.38 -5.65 11.62
CA SER A 207 -17.95 -4.36 12.00
C SER A 207 -17.30 -3.19 11.25
N ILE A 208 -15.97 -3.21 11.08
CA ILE A 208 -15.25 -2.20 10.28
C ILE A 208 -15.64 -2.29 8.81
N HIS A 209 -15.70 -3.50 8.25
CA HIS A 209 -16.11 -3.73 6.87
C HIS A 209 -17.51 -3.16 6.59
N ASP A 210 -18.49 -3.45 7.45
CA ASP A 210 -19.87 -3.04 7.27
C ASP A 210 -20.03 -1.52 7.41
N ILE A 211 -19.35 -0.93 8.40
CA ILE A 211 -19.34 0.53 8.56
C ILE A 211 -18.71 1.21 7.34
N ALA A 212 -17.58 0.70 6.84
CA ALA A 212 -16.92 1.27 5.68
C ALA A 212 -17.77 1.13 4.40
N THR A 213 -18.43 -0.01 4.22
CA THR A 213 -19.37 -0.25 3.11
C THR A 213 -20.54 0.73 3.16
N ALA A 214 -21.13 0.93 4.33
CA ALA A 214 -22.22 1.88 4.53
C ALA A 214 -21.75 3.33 4.30
N ILE A 215 -20.56 3.71 4.77
CA ILE A 215 -19.95 5.02 4.48
C ILE A 215 -19.77 5.21 2.99
N ARG A 216 -19.15 4.26 2.27
CA ARG A 216 -18.97 4.34 0.80
C ARG A 216 -20.29 4.58 0.09
N HIS A 217 -21.31 3.79 0.42
CA HIS A 217 -22.63 3.91 -0.18
C HIS A 217 -23.26 5.28 0.08
N VAL A 218 -23.15 5.79 1.31
CA VAL A 218 -23.68 7.10 1.72
C VAL A 218 -22.94 8.26 1.05
N LEU A 219 -21.64 8.13 0.81
CA LEU A 219 -20.86 9.10 0.04
C LEU A 219 -21.21 9.10 -1.44
N GLY A 220 -21.78 8.01 -1.95
CA GLY A 220 -22.09 7.81 -3.36
C GLY A 220 -20.83 7.66 -4.22
N PRO A 221 -20.98 7.56 -5.56
CA PRO A 221 -19.84 7.44 -6.46
C PRO A 221 -18.90 8.64 -6.28
N PRO A 222 -17.57 8.43 -6.39
CA PRO A 222 -16.64 9.55 -6.37
C PRO A 222 -17.01 10.53 -7.50
N PRO A 223 -16.84 11.85 -7.30
CA PRO A 223 -16.97 12.81 -8.38
C PRO A 223 -16.04 12.34 -9.50
N ALA A 224 -16.54 12.27 -10.74
CA ALA A 224 -15.72 11.83 -11.87
C ALA A 224 -14.43 12.66 -11.84
N ALA A 225 -13.28 12.01 -11.63
CA ALA A 225 -12.00 12.70 -11.73
C ALA A 225 -12.02 13.40 -13.09
N ALA A 226 -11.68 14.69 -13.15
CA ALA A 226 -11.65 15.39 -14.42
C ALA A 226 -10.72 14.57 -15.30
N VAL A 227 -11.31 13.87 -16.27
CA VAL A 227 -10.59 13.45 -17.44
C VAL A 227 -10.21 14.79 -18.03
N SER A 228 -8.97 15.24 -17.80
CA SER A 228 -8.46 16.39 -18.56
C SER A 228 -8.80 16.05 -20.00
N ALA A 229 -9.59 16.91 -20.67
CA ALA A 229 -10.09 16.63 -22.00
C ALA A 229 -8.97 15.98 -22.82
N PRO A 230 -9.11 14.71 -23.21
CA PRO A 230 -8.12 14.13 -24.07
C PRO A 230 -8.24 14.91 -25.38
N VAL A 231 -7.15 15.53 -25.81
CA VAL A 231 -6.92 15.69 -27.25
C VAL A 231 -7.25 14.32 -27.85
N PRO A 232 -8.18 14.21 -28.82
CA PRO A 232 -8.72 12.94 -29.23
C PRO A 232 -7.60 12.10 -29.82
N VAL A 233 -7.11 11.17 -29.02
CA VAL A 233 -6.33 10.03 -29.44
C VAL A 233 -7.11 8.87 -28.85
N GLU A 234 -7.69 8.05 -29.72
CA GLU A 234 -8.32 6.79 -29.35
C GLU A 234 -7.34 6.00 -28.47
N ARG A 235 -7.60 5.92 -27.16
CA ARG A 235 -6.78 5.11 -26.26
C ARG A 235 -7.38 3.72 -26.22
N HIS A 236 -6.88 2.86 -27.10
CA HIS A 236 -6.78 1.46 -26.77
C HIS A 236 -5.92 1.34 -25.50
N PRO A 237 -6.23 0.46 -24.52
CA PRO A 237 -5.35 0.23 -23.39
C PRO A 237 -3.98 -0.15 -23.96
N GLU A 238 -2.97 0.69 -23.69
CA GLU A 238 -1.63 0.45 -24.21
C GLU A 238 -1.19 -0.94 -23.76
N PRO A 239 -0.74 -1.81 -24.68
CA PRO A 239 -0.23 -3.13 -24.30
C PRO A 239 0.81 -2.98 -23.20
N LYS A 240 0.82 -3.82 -22.16
CA LYS A 240 1.79 -3.69 -21.05
C LYS A 240 3.26 -3.57 -21.54
N THR A 241 3.57 -4.20 -22.68
CA THR A 241 4.83 -4.07 -23.43
C THR A 241 5.22 -2.61 -23.74
N GLU A 242 4.25 -1.79 -24.13
CA GLU A 242 4.38 -0.35 -24.38
C GLU A 242 4.68 0.40 -23.08
N LEU A 243 3.90 0.12 -22.03
CA LEU A 243 4.09 0.73 -20.71
C LEU A 243 5.48 0.44 -20.14
N TYR A 244 5.96 -0.80 -20.24
CA TYR A 244 7.32 -1.14 -19.84
C TYR A 244 8.36 -0.33 -20.63
N ARG A 245 8.21 -0.25 -21.95
CA ARG A 245 9.15 0.52 -22.78
C ARG A 245 9.18 1.99 -22.37
N GLN A 246 8.01 2.59 -22.13
CA GLN A 246 7.91 3.98 -21.68
C GLN A 246 8.49 4.20 -20.28
N PHE A 247 8.22 3.30 -19.34
CA PHE A 247 8.77 3.37 -17.99
C PHE A 247 10.30 3.26 -18.02
N TRP A 248 10.84 2.24 -18.69
CA TRP A 248 12.27 2.04 -18.81
C TRP A 248 12.96 3.15 -19.60
N THR A 249 12.30 3.77 -20.58
CA THR A 249 12.84 4.96 -21.26
C THR A 249 13.09 6.11 -20.28
N ARG A 250 12.27 6.25 -19.24
CA ARG A 250 12.48 7.25 -18.17
C ARG A 250 13.59 6.84 -17.20
N PHE A 251 13.79 5.55 -16.96
CA PHE A 251 14.88 5.01 -16.13
C PHE A 251 16.26 5.02 -16.83
N GLN A 252 16.28 4.94 -18.17
CA GLN A 252 17.50 4.82 -18.98
C GLN A 252 18.55 5.92 -18.71
N PRO A 253 18.21 7.22 -18.59
CA PRO A 253 19.22 8.25 -18.32
C PRO A 253 19.96 8.04 -17.01
N PHE A 254 19.31 7.46 -16.00
CA PHE A 254 19.93 7.12 -14.73
C PHE A 254 20.95 5.97 -14.88
N VAL A 255 20.57 4.92 -15.60
CA VAL A 255 21.44 3.77 -15.91
C VAL A 255 22.68 4.21 -16.69
N GLN A 256 22.50 5.06 -17.70
CA GLN A 256 23.59 5.59 -18.53
C GLN A 256 24.53 6.51 -17.75
N ARG A 257 23.98 7.39 -16.91
CA ARG A 257 24.76 8.32 -16.08
C ARG A 257 25.72 7.60 -15.13
N HIS A 258 25.29 6.45 -14.60
CA HIS A 258 26.12 5.63 -13.72
C HIS A 258 27.02 4.63 -14.49
N GLY A 259 26.99 4.64 -15.82
CA GLY A 259 27.81 3.75 -16.65
C GLY A 259 27.43 2.27 -16.51
N TRP A 260 26.22 1.95 -16.02
CA TRP A 260 25.82 0.57 -15.76
C TRP A 260 25.47 -0.18 -17.04
N SER A 261 24.83 0.49 -18.01
CA SER A 261 24.54 -0.08 -19.32
C SER A 261 24.28 1.01 -20.37
N ASN A 262 24.61 0.69 -21.62
CA ASN A 262 24.23 1.49 -22.79
C ASN A 262 23.11 0.84 -23.62
N SER A 263 22.55 -0.28 -23.15
CA SER A 263 21.48 -1.00 -23.84
C SER A 263 20.21 -0.15 -23.93
N ALA A 264 19.43 -0.41 -24.97
CA ALA A 264 18.11 0.18 -25.11
C ALA A 264 17.15 -0.35 -24.01
N PRO A 265 16.12 0.42 -23.63
CA PRO A 265 15.09 -0.02 -22.69
C PRO A 265 14.39 -1.30 -23.19
N PRO A 266 14.26 -2.35 -22.35
CA PRO A 266 13.65 -3.59 -22.77
C PRO A 266 12.12 -3.46 -22.86
N PRO A 267 11.43 -4.17 -23.77
CA PRO A 267 9.97 -4.14 -23.85
C PRO A 267 9.30 -5.16 -22.90
N GLN A 268 9.85 -5.38 -21.70
CA GLN A 268 9.40 -6.43 -20.77
C GLN A 268 9.41 -5.94 -19.32
N HIS A 269 8.88 -6.74 -18.39
CA HIS A 269 8.66 -6.34 -16.99
C HIS A 269 9.92 -6.30 -16.12
N TRP A 270 11.11 -6.57 -16.68
CA TRP A 270 12.37 -6.51 -15.95
C TRP A 270 13.49 -5.95 -16.84
N TRP A 271 14.49 -5.36 -16.21
CA TRP A 271 15.72 -4.92 -16.86
C TRP A 271 16.94 -5.50 -16.14
N ASP A 272 17.63 -6.41 -16.83
CA ASP A 272 18.93 -6.93 -16.41
C ASP A 272 20.06 -5.94 -16.73
N LEU A 273 20.79 -5.54 -15.71
CA LEU A 273 21.99 -4.71 -15.79
C LEU A 273 23.23 -5.57 -15.50
N PRO A 274 24.37 -5.32 -16.18
CA PRO A 274 25.59 -6.08 -15.98
C PRO A 274 26.04 -6.15 -14.52
N GLY A 275 26.19 -7.37 -13.98
CA GLY A 275 26.71 -7.62 -12.64
C GLY A 275 28.24 -7.59 -12.50
N GLY A 276 28.98 -7.43 -13.61
CA GLY A 276 30.45 -7.44 -13.63
C GLY A 276 31.09 -8.83 -13.48
N VAL A 277 30.30 -9.85 -13.16
CA VAL A 277 30.71 -11.26 -13.08
C VAL A 277 29.76 -12.09 -13.95
N THR A 278 30.31 -13.00 -14.76
CA THR A 278 29.52 -13.86 -15.65
C THR A 278 28.50 -14.68 -14.85
N GLY A 279 27.23 -14.65 -15.25
CA GLY A 279 26.14 -15.32 -14.52
C GLY A 279 25.64 -14.53 -13.32
N THR A 280 25.82 -13.21 -13.31
CA THR A 280 25.29 -12.31 -12.28
C THR A 280 24.76 -11.04 -12.92
N SER A 281 23.58 -10.62 -12.50
CA SER A 281 22.89 -9.42 -12.98
C SER A 281 22.35 -8.61 -11.82
N TRP A 282 22.41 -7.29 -11.95
CA TRP A 282 21.60 -6.40 -11.14
C TRP A 282 20.26 -6.21 -11.85
N VAL A 283 19.14 -6.41 -11.18
CA VAL A 283 17.83 -6.44 -11.85
C VAL A 283 16.87 -5.50 -11.15
N VAL A 284 16.13 -4.73 -11.94
CA VAL A 284 14.92 -4.04 -11.50
C VAL A 284 13.73 -4.62 -12.25
N SER A 285 12.61 -4.86 -11.55
CA SER A 285 11.45 -5.51 -12.16
C SER A 285 10.11 -5.13 -11.54
N PHE A 286 9.06 -5.30 -12.34
CA PHE A 286 7.67 -5.36 -11.89
C PHE A 286 7.27 -6.83 -11.68
N THR A 287 6.62 -7.10 -10.56
CA THR A 287 6.20 -8.42 -10.11
C THR A 287 4.72 -8.39 -9.70
N GLN A 288 4.16 -9.53 -9.30
CA GLN A 288 2.78 -9.58 -8.82
C GLN A 288 2.52 -8.75 -7.56
N PHE A 289 3.54 -8.56 -6.71
CA PHE A 289 3.39 -7.80 -5.47
C PHE A 289 3.70 -6.30 -5.64
N GLY A 290 4.23 -5.87 -6.78
CA GLY A 290 4.70 -4.49 -7.00
C GLY A 290 6.09 -4.49 -7.65
N CYS A 291 7.02 -3.71 -7.11
CA CYS A 291 8.36 -3.53 -7.68
C CYS A 291 9.44 -4.30 -6.89
N ARG A 292 10.49 -4.73 -7.60
CA ARG A 292 11.65 -5.42 -7.03
C ARG A 292 12.95 -4.80 -7.54
N SER A 293 13.94 -4.75 -6.65
CA SER A 293 15.34 -4.42 -6.95
C SER A 293 16.21 -5.53 -6.36
N GLU A 294 17.08 -6.15 -7.17
CA GLU A 294 17.79 -7.37 -6.77
C GLU A 294 19.21 -7.49 -7.36
N LEU A 295 20.04 -8.27 -6.68
CA LEU A 295 21.22 -8.95 -7.24
C LEU A 295 20.83 -10.40 -7.52
N TYR A 296 20.95 -10.83 -8.77
CA TYR A 296 20.49 -12.13 -9.24
C TYR A 296 21.66 -12.99 -9.76
N PHE A 297 21.80 -14.21 -9.22
CA PHE A 297 22.82 -15.19 -9.62
C PHE A 297 22.18 -16.24 -10.53
N ASN A 298 22.61 -16.30 -11.79
CA ASN A 298 22.02 -17.15 -12.83
C ASN A 298 23.07 -17.85 -13.71
N HIS A 299 24.24 -18.14 -13.16
CA HIS A 299 25.24 -18.98 -13.82
C HIS A 299 24.64 -20.35 -14.22
N PRO A 300 25.03 -20.95 -15.36
CA PRO A 300 24.50 -22.26 -15.79
C PRO A 300 24.74 -23.39 -14.79
N ASP A 301 25.82 -23.28 -14.02
CA ASP A 301 26.12 -24.15 -12.89
C ASP A 301 25.52 -23.59 -11.58
N ALA A 302 24.64 -24.38 -10.97
CA ALA A 302 23.95 -24.01 -9.73
C ALA A 302 24.90 -23.97 -8.53
N ALA A 303 25.94 -24.80 -8.50
CA ALA A 303 26.91 -24.81 -7.41
C ALA A 303 27.69 -23.47 -7.38
N THR A 304 28.05 -22.95 -8.54
CA THR A 304 28.63 -21.61 -8.67
C THR A 304 27.71 -20.49 -8.15
N ASN A 305 26.39 -20.56 -8.42
CA ASN A 305 25.44 -19.56 -7.90
C ASN A 305 25.35 -19.60 -6.38
N LEU A 306 25.22 -20.81 -5.81
CA LEU A 306 25.16 -21.01 -4.38
C LEU A 306 26.44 -20.55 -3.70
N ALA A 307 27.61 -20.98 -4.19
CA ALA A 307 28.91 -20.61 -3.63
C ALA A 307 29.13 -19.08 -3.62
N ARG A 308 28.68 -18.37 -4.66
CA ARG A 308 28.75 -16.90 -4.70
C ARG A 308 27.76 -16.24 -3.76
N TRP A 309 26.54 -16.77 -3.70
CA TRP A 309 25.52 -16.25 -2.80
C TRP A 309 25.90 -16.46 -1.33
N GLU A 310 26.45 -17.63 -0.97
CA GLU A 310 26.90 -17.97 0.39
C GLU A 310 27.97 -16.99 0.91
N VAL A 311 28.90 -16.56 0.05
CA VAL A 311 29.91 -15.55 0.40
C VAL A 311 29.25 -14.24 0.88
N LEU A 312 28.15 -13.82 0.23
CA LEU A 312 27.39 -12.64 0.66
C LEU A 312 26.45 -12.95 1.83
N ALA A 313 25.86 -14.14 1.88
CA ALA A 313 24.93 -14.54 2.94
C ALA A 313 25.61 -14.60 4.31
N VAL A 314 26.86 -15.06 4.39
CA VAL A 314 27.68 -15.03 5.61
C VAL A 314 27.90 -13.59 6.11
N ARG A 315 27.87 -12.61 5.20
CA ARG A 315 28.01 -11.17 5.49
C ARG A 315 26.67 -10.42 5.45
N SER A 316 25.54 -11.13 5.49
CA SER A 316 24.21 -10.54 5.31
C SER A 316 23.92 -9.42 6.33
N ALA A 317 24.31 -9.58 7.60
CA ALA A 317 24.13 -8.55 8.62
C ALA A 317 24.81 -7.22 8.24
N ASP A 318 26.07 -7.29 7.80
CA ASP A 318 26.85 -6.12 7.37
C ASP A 318 26.27 -5.45 6.11
N ILE A 319 25.73 -6.25 5.19
CA ILE A 319 25.08 -5.78 3.97
C ILE A 319 23.75 -5.11 4.30
N ILE A 320 22.93 -5.72 5.16
CA ILE A 320 21.63 -5.18 5.60
C ILE A 320 21.84 -3.85 6.33
N GLU A 321 22.79 -3.80 7.26
CA GLU A 321 23.11 -2.57 7.99
C GLU A 321 23.51 -1.43 7.05
N ARG A 322 24.35 -1.71 6.05
CA ARG A 322 24.79 -0.71 5.06
C ARG A 322 23.71 -0.34 4.06
N PHE A 323 22.86 -1.29 3.69
CA PHE A 323 21.72 -1.03 2.83
C PHE A 323 20.70 -0.12 3.54
N GLY A 324 20.52 -0.30 4.85
CA GLY A 324 19.71 0.58 5.70
C GLY A 324 18.20 0.30 5.64
N ASP A 325 17.81 -0.88 5.15
CA ASP A 325 16.42 -1.34 5.05
C ASP A 325 16.40 -2.88 4.94
N ASP A 326 15.23 -3.49 4.82
CA ASP A 326 15.09 -4.93 4.72
C ASP A 326 15.62 -5.49 3.38
N LEU A 327 16.43 -6.55 3.47
CA LEU A 327 16.86 -7.38 2.34
C LEU A 327 16.50 -8.84 2.57
N ILE A 328 16.04 -9.47 1.50
CA ILE A 328 15.72 -10.90 1.47
C ILE A 328 16.84 -11.62 0.73
N PHE A 329 17.51 -12.52 1.45
CA PHE A 329 18.49 -13.44 0.91
C PHE A 329 17.77 -14.75 0.60
N ASP A 330 17.59 -15.06 -0.69
CA ASP A 330 16.78 -16.20 -1.13
C ASP A 330 17.58 -17.14 -2.04
N GLU A 331 17.78 -18.38 -1.56
CA GLU A 331 18.46 -19.47 -2.27
C GLU A 331 17.60 -20.06 -3.41
N LEU A 332 16.31 -19.72 -3.46
CA LEU A 332 15.32 -20.24 -4.41
C LEU A 332 15.32 -21.78 -4.54
N PRO A 333 14.87 -22.50 -3.51
CA PRO A 333 14.82 -23.97 -3.52
C PRO A 333 14.13 -24.51 -4.78
N GLY A 334 14.82 -25.39 -5.51
CA GLY A 334 14.32 -25.99 -6.76
C GLY A 334 14.63 -25.18 -8.04
N ARG A 335 15.30 -24.03 -7.94
CA ARG A 335 15.84 -23.29 -9.09
C ARG A 335 17.37 -23.32 -9.07
N LYS A 336 17.98 -23.20 -10.26
CA LYS A 336 19.45 -23.07 -10.41
C LYS A 336 19.92 -21.64 -10.21
N ALA A 337 19.29 -20.86 -9.32
CA ALA A 337 19.55 -19.44 -9.16
C ALA A 337 19.42 -19.05 -7.69
N CYS A 338 20.07 -17.95 -7.29
CA CYS A 338 19.92 -17.36 -5.97
C CYS A 338 19.75 -15.84 -6.14
N ARG A 339 19.20 -15.15 -5.14
CA ARG A 339 19.03 -13.70 -5.19
C ARG A 339 19.22 -13.03 -3.83
N ILE A 340 19.48 -11.72 -3.89
CA ILE A 340 19.36 -10.79 -2.76
C ILE A 340 18.45 -9.66 -3.25
N GLU A 341 17.32 -9.43 -2.61
CA GLU A 341 16.30 -8.50 -3.10
C GLU A 341 15.71 -7.60 -2.01
N THR A 342 15.18 -6.46 -2.45
CA THR A 342 14.20 -5.65 -1.70
C THR A 342 12.92 -5.49 -2.53
N ARG A 343 11.80 -5.21 -1.85
CA ARG A 343 10.47 -5.17 -2.45
C ARG A 343 9.75 -3.86 -2.10
N LEU A 344 9.08 -3.28 -3.08
CA LEU A 344 8.07 -2.25 -2.87
C LEU A 344 6.71 -2.83 -3.22
N ILE A 345 5.82 -2.90 -2.24
CA ILE A 345 4.51 -3.51 -2.37
C ILE A 345 3.48 -2.50 -2.88
N GLY A 346 2.62 -2.91 -3.82
CA GLY A 346 1.49 -2.12 -4.29
C GLY A 346 1.63 -1.67 -5.75
N PRO A 347 2.31 -0.54 -6.04
CA PRO A 347 2.27 0.05 -7.37
C PRO A 347 2.94 -0.82 -8.45
N THR A 348 2.34 -0.79 -9.63
CA THR A 348 2.73 -1.54 -10.81
C THR A 348 2.96 -0.61 -12.01
N VAL A 349 3.36 -1.17 -13.16
CA VAL A 349 3.63 -0.36 -14.37
C VAL A 349 2.39 0.36 -14.89
N THR A 350 1.17 -0.08 -14.55
CA THR A 350 -0.06 0.58 -15.01
C THR A 350 -0.34 1.89 -14.27
N ASP A 351 0.33 2.12 -13.15
CA ASP A 351 0.09 3.26 -12.26
C ASP A 351 1.01 4.41 -12.67
N GLN A 352 0.74 4.96 -13.87
CA GLN A 352 1.60 5.95 -14.54
C GLN A 352 1.81 7.23 -13.71
N ASP A 353 0.84 7.58 -12.89
CA ASP A 353 0.90 8.70 -11.95
C ASP A 353 1.88 8.44 -10.79
N ARG A 354 2.13 7.17 -10.44
CA ARG A 354 3.12 6.74 -9.45
C ARG A 354 4.51 6.55 -10.02
N TRP A 355 4.70 6.62 -11.35
CA TRP A 355 6.01 6.39 -11.98
C TRP A 355 7.16 7.23 -11.41
N PRO A 356 6.97 8.52 -11.04
CA PRO A 356 8.04 9.28 -10.39
C PRO A 356 8.51 8.67 -9.06
N ASP A 357 7.60 8.12 -8.24
CA ASP A 357 7.94 7.43 -7.00
C ASP A 357 8.70 6.14 -7.28
N LEU A 358 8.21 5.36 -8.25
CA LEU A 358 8.79 4.06 -8.60
C LEU A 358 10.19 4.21 -9.17
N LEU A 359 10.42 5.21 -10.02
CA LEU A 359 11.74 5.56 -10.52
C LEU A 359 12.67 5.91 -9.35
N ARG A 360 12.28 6.84 -8.47
CA ARG A 360 13.08 7.20 -7.29
C ARG A 360 13.43 5.99 -6.43
N TRP A 361 12.46 5.11 -6.17
CA TRP A 361 12.69 3.91 -5.38
C TRP A 361 13.65 2.92 -6.07
N MET A 362 13.48 2.66 -7.37
CA MET A 362 14.37 1.76 -8.12
C MET A 362 15.80 2.33 -8.22
N GLU A 363 15.93 3.64 -8.40
CA GLU A 363 17.21 4.35 -8.42
C GLU A 363 17.93 4.25 -7.07
N ASP A 364 17.24 4.63 -5.99
CA ASP A 364 17.78 4.61 -4.62
C ASP A 364 18.18 3.20 -4.17
N THR A 365 17.30 2.22 -4.36
CA THR A 365 17.59 0.83 -3.94
C THR A 365 18.74 0.21 -4.72
N GLN A 366 18.87 0.49 -6.03
CA GLN A 366 20.02 0.02 -6.80
C GLN A 366 21.33 0.67 -6.34
N LEU A 367 21.32 1.97 -6.00
CA LEU A 367 22.51 2.65 -5.45
C LEU A 367 22.93 2.04 -4.12
N ARG A 368 21.99 1.92 -3.17
CA ARG A 368 22.27 1.40 -1.83
C ARG A 368 22.71 -0.07 -1.88
N LEU A 369 22.03 -0.91 -2.66
CA LEU A 369 22.36 -2.33 -2.72
C LEU A 369 23.74 -2.57 -3.34
N ARG A 370 24.07 -1.86 -4.43
CA ARG A 370 25.41 -1.93 -5.05
C ARG A 370 26.48 -1.47 -4.07
N ALA A 371 26.28 -0.34 -3.40
CA ALA A 371 27.22 0.18 -2.41
C ALA A 371 27.41 -0.79 -1.22
N ALA A 372 26.32 -1.40 -0.74
CA ALA A 372 26.38 -2.37 0.36
C ALA A 372 27.16 -3.64 -0.04
N VAL A 373 26.98 -4.14 -1.26
CA VAL A 373 27.73 -5.29 -1.79
C VAL A 373 29.19 -4.93 -2.05
N ASP A 374 29.49 -3.77 -2.64
CA ASP A 374 30.86 -3.31 -2.88
C ASP A 374 31.66 -3.13 -1.58
N ALA A 375 30.99 -2.73 -0.50
CA ALA A 375 31.61 -2.59 0.83
C ALA A 375 32.05 -3.92 1.47
N VAL A 376 31.58 -5.06 0.94
CA VAL A 376 31.89 -6.41 1.43
C VAL A 376 32.65 -7.25 0.39
N ASP A 377 33.56 -6.61 -0.35
CA ASP A 377 34.40 -7.18 -1.43
C ASP A 377 33.70 -7.37 -2.79
N GLY A 378 32.50 -6.81 -2.96
CA GLY A 378 31.78 -6.79 -4.23
C GLY A 378 31.15 -8.12 -4.62
N VAL A 379 30.73 -8.23 -5.88
CA VAL A 379 30.12 -9.47 -6.41
C VAL A 379 31.16 -10.61 -6.41
N PRO A 380 30.92 -11.73 -5.70
CA PRO A 380 31.89 -12.81 -5.58
C PRO A 380 32.22 -13.47 -6.91
N LYS A 381 33.51 -13.76 -7.13
CA LYS A 381 34.04 -14.36 -8.37
C LYS A 381 34.31 -15.86 -8.24
N VAL A 382 34.01 -16.45 -7.09
CA VAL A 382 34.24 -17.87 -6.83
C VAL A 382 33.49 -18.74 -7.86
N THR A 383 34.13 -19.84 -8.23
CA THR A 383 33.57 -20.91 -9.05
C THR A 383 33.63 -22.18 -8.22
N ALA A 384 32.55 -22.96 -8.24
CA ALA A 384 32.48 -24.22 -7.51
C ALA A 384 33.38 -25.30 -8.12
#